data_AF-A0A5D0QXI7-F1
#
_entry.id   AF-A0A5D0QXI7-F1
#
_cell.length_a   1.000
_cell.length_b   1.000
_cell.length_c   1.000
_cell.angle_alpha   90.00
_cell.angle_beta   90.00
_cell.angle_gamma   90.00
#
_symmetry.space_group_name_H-M   'P 1'
#
loop_
_entity.id
_entity.type
_entity.pdbx_description
1 polymer ?
#
loop_
_entity_poly.entity_id
_entity_poly.type
_entity_poly.pdbx_seq_one_letter_code
_entity_poly.pdbx_strand_id
1 'polypeptide(L)'
;MIQQAIFLFIGTTEIMFILFIVVMVFGADKIPEIARGMGKGMRMLKDASNDLKSEITKSAEKNGIDTSVTKDVQDELNKVKDELEDFTGSVRRKL
;
A
#
# COMPACT_ATOMS: atom_id res chain seq x y z
N MET A 1 -41.58 -1.04 4.60
CA MET A 1 -40.92 -2.32 4.26
C MET A 1 -39.48 -2.03 3.93
N ILE A 2 -38.65 -1.94 4.97
CA ILE A 2 -37.25 -1.55 4.84
C ILE A 2 -36.45 -2.84 4.69
N GLN A 3 -35.78 -2.96 3.55
CA GLN A 3 -34.81 -4.00 3.23
C GLN A 3 -33.66 -3.88 4.22
N GLN A 4 -33.73 -4.64 5.32
CA GLN A 4 -32.65 -4.78 6.28
C GLN A 4 -31.53 -5.55 5.60
N ALA A 5 -30.39 -4.90 5.42
CA ALA A 5 -29.23 -5.49 4.80
C ALA A 5 -28.56 -6.45 5.80
N ILE A 6 -28.65 -7.76 5.54
CA ILE A 6 -28.17 -8.87 6.39
C ILE A 6 -26.63 -9.03 6.28
N PHE A 7 -25.89 -7.93 6.25
CA PHE A 7 -24.42 -7.97 6.08
C PHE A 7 -23.66 -8.30 7.37
N LEU A 8 -24.33 -8.36 8.53
CA LEU A 8 -23.66 -8.52 9.83
C LEU A 8 -23.29 -9.97 10.19
N PHE A 9 -23.81 -10.97 9.46
CA PHE A 9 -23.55 -12.40 9.75
C PHE A 9 -23.38 -13.22 8.47
N ILE A 10 -22.52 -12.77 7.54
CA ILE A 10 -22.11 -13.64 6.43
C ILE A 10 -21.21 -14.73 7.01
N GLY A 11 -21.77 -15.92 7.20
CA GLY A 11 -21.04 -17.11 7.62
C GLY A 11 -20.39 -17.83 6.44
N THR A 12 -19.66 -18.90 6.75
CA THR A 12 -18.96 -19.72 5.75
C THR A 12 -19.90 -20.29 4.69
N THR A 13 -21.12 -20.67 5.09
CA THR A 13 -22.14 -21.25 4.20
C THR A 13 -22.63 -20.22 3.18
N GLU A 14 -22.91 -19.00 3.60
CA GLU A 14 -23.36 -17.91 2.72
C GLU A 14 -22.27 -17.54 1.72
N ILE A 15 -21.00 -17.48 2.14
CA ILE A 15 -19.85 -17.25 1.25
C ILE A 15 -19.76 -18.36 0.19
N MET A 16 -19.89 -19.62 0.61
CA MET A 16 -19.86 -20.75 -0.32
C MET A 16 -21.02 -20.71 -1.33
N PHE A 17 -22.21 -20.31 -0.89
CA PHE A 17 -23.36 -20.16 -1.79
C PHE A 17 -23.15 -19.04 -2.82
N ILE A 18 -22.58 -17.90 -2.40
CA ILE A 18 -22.24 -16.81 -3.32
C ILE A 18 -21.17 -17.28 -4.31
N LEU A 19 -20.11 -17.94 -3.84
CA LEU A 19 -19.06 -18.49 -4.71
C LEU A 19 -19.64 -19.50 -5.72
N PHE A 20 -20.60 -20.33 -5.31
CA PHE A 20 -21.28 -21.26 -6.20
C PHE A 20 -22.04 -20.53 -7.32
N ILE A 21 -22.77 -19.45 -7.00
CA ILE A 21 -23.44 -18.62 -8.01
C ILE A 21 -22.43 -17.98 -8.96
N VAL A 22 -21.33 -17.43 -8.43
CA VAL A 22 -20.26 -16.84 -9.26
C VAL A 22 -19.69 -17.89 -10.23
N VAL A 23 -19.45 -19.12 -9.76
CA VAL A 23 -18.98 -20.21 -10.62
C VAL A 23 -20.02 -20.59 -11.68
N MET A 24 -21.32 -20.57 -11.39
CA MET A 24 -22.35 -20.82 -12.41
C MET A 24 -22.40 -19.73 -13.49
N VAL A 25 -22.23 -18.47 -13.10
CA VAL A 25 -22.30 -17.32 -14.04
C VAL A 25 -21.05 -17.23 -14.90
N PHE A 26 -19.86 -17.36 -14.29
CA PHE A 26 -18.58 -17.16 -14.98
C PHE A 26 -17.96 -18.47 -15.47
N GLY A 27 -18.32 -19.62 -14.90
CA GLY A 27 -17.68 -20.91 -15.13
C GLY A 27 -16.48 -21.15 -14.21
N ALA A 28 -16.27 -22.42 -13.84
CA ALA A 28 -15.18 -22.82 -12.94
C ALA A 28 -13.79 -22.51 -13.51
N ASP A 29 -13.63 -22.54 -14.84
CA ASP A 29 -12.35 -22.31 -15.51
C ASP A 29 -12.00 -20.81 -15.64
N LYS A 30 -12.99 -19.92 -15.63
CA LYS A 30 -12.77 -18.48 -15.82
C LYS A 30 -12.20 -17.78 -14.59
N ILE A 31 -12.56 -18.23 -13.39
CA ILE A 31 -12.04 -17.62 -12.15
C ILE A 31 -10.50 -17.78 -12.07
N PRO A 32 -9.91 -18.98 -12.26
CA PRO A 32 -8.46 -19.15 -12.31
C PRO A 32 -7.79 -18.40 -13.48
N GLU A 33 -8.44 -18.34 -14.65
CA GLU A 33 -7.93 -17.63 -15.82
C GLU A 33 -7.80 -16.12 -15.55
N ILE A 34 -8.85 -15.50 -14.98
CA ILE A 34 -8.86 -14.09 -14.57
C ILE A 34 -7.81 -13.83 -13.49
N ALA A 35 -7.73 -14.69 -12.46
CA ALA A 35 -6.74 -14.54 -11.39
C ALA A 35 -5.30 -14.61 -11.93
N ARG A 36 -5.02 -15.54 -12.85
CA ARG A 36 -3.71 -15.65 -13.52
C ARG A 36 -3.41 -14.44 -14.40
N GLY A 37 -4.40 -13.95 -15.17
CA GLY A 37 -4.25 -12.76 -16.01
C GLY A 37 -3.96 -11.51 -15.18
N MET A 38 -4.76 -11.29 -14.13
CA MET A 38 -4.59 -10.17 -13.20
C MET A 38 -3.26 -10.26 -12.43
N GLY A 39 -2.85 -11.45 -12.01
CA GLY A 39 -1.57 -11.66 -11.33
C GLY A 39 -0.37 -11.34 -12.22
N LYS A 40 -0.40 -11.76 -13.50
CA LYS A 40 0.61 -11.38 -14.49
C LYS A 40 0.63 -9.87 -14.73
N GLY A 41 -0.55 -9.26 -14.87
CA GLY A 41 -0.68 -7.81 -15.03
C GLY A 41 -0.10 -7.05 -13.84
N MET A 42 -0.49 -7.40 -12.61
CA MET A 42 0.01 -6.77 -11.39
C MET A 42 1.53 -6.91 -11.25
N ARG A 43 2.08 -8.08 -11.62
CA ARG A 43 3.53 -8.29 -11.63
C ARG A 43 4.23 -7.39 -12.64
N MET A 44 3.71 -7.30 -13.88
CA MET A 44 4.28 -6.43 -14.91
C MET A 44 4.23 -4.95 -14.50
N LEU A 45 3.11 -4.50 -13.90
CA LEU A 45 2.99 -3.13 -13.38
C LEU A 45 4.00 -2.87 -12.25
N LYS A 46 4.19 -3.82 -11.34
CA LYS A 46 5.16 -3.72 -10.25
C LYS A 46 6.59 -3.67 -10.79
N ASP A 47 6.94 -4.54 -11.72
CA ASP A 47 8.28 -4.63 -12.29
C ASP A 47 8.62 -3.34 -13.05
N ALA A 48 7.71 -2.87 -13.92
CA ALA A 48 7.86 -1.60 -14.62
C ALA A 48 7.97 -0.40 -13.66
N SER A 49 7.16 -0.37 -12.59
CA SER A 49 7.24 0.68 -11.57
C SER A 49 8.58 0.67 -10.83
N ASN A 50 9.13 -0.51 -10.53
CA ASN A 50 10.43 -0.64 -9.89
C ASN A 50 11.58 -0.20 -10.81
N ASP A 51 11.51 -0.55 -12.09
CA ASP A 51 12.49 -0.14 -13.09
C ASP A 51 12.49 1.38 -13.24
N LEU A 52 11.31 2.01 -13.38
CA LEU A 52 11.16 3.47 -13.40
C LEU A 52 11.71 4.10 -12.11
N LYS A 53 11.38 3.56 -10.94
CA LYS A 53 11.90 4.05 -9.66
C LYS A 53 13.43 3.97 -9.63
N SER A 54 14.01 2.87 -10.08
CA SER A 54 15.47 2.68 -10.14
C SER A 54 16.14 3.66 -11.09
N GLU A 55 15.55 3.87 -12.27
CA GLU A 55 16.07 4.79 -13.28
C GLU A 55 15.95 6.25 -12.85
N ILE A 56 14.85 6.64 -12.19
CA ILE A 56 14.68 7.96 -11.58
C ILE A 56 15.71 8.17 -10.46
N THR A 57 15.91 7.20 -9.57
CA THR A 57 16.94 7.30 -8.51
C THR A 57 18.34 7.43 -9.10
N LYS A 58 18.71 6.59 -10.08
CA LYS A 58 20.00 6.68 -10.78
C LYS A 58 20.17 7.98 -11.56
N SER A 59 19.09 8.48 -12.17
CA SER A 59 19.11 9.76 -12.90
C SER A 59 19.22 10.95 -11.95
N ALA A 60 18.57 10.92 -10.79
CA ALA A 60 18.73 11.94 -9.76
C ALA A 60 20.16 11.95 -9.21
N GLU A 61 20.73 10.78 -8.95
CA GLU A 61 22.12 10.60 -8.50
C GLU A 61 23.14 11.06 -9.57
N LYS A 62 22.90 10.73 -10.84
CA LYS A 62 23.77 11.10 -11.97
C LYS A 62 23.68 12.58 -12.39
N ASN A 63 22.56 13.25 -12.15
CA ASN A 63 22.38 14.68 -12.43
C ASN A 63 22.72 15.59 -11.23
N GLY A 64 23.33 15.05 -10.17
CA GLY A 64 23.81 15.87 -9.05
C GLY A 64 22.70 16.44 -8.17
N ILE A 65 21.51 15.82 -8.13
CA ILE A 65 20.63 15.99 -6.96
C ILE A 65 21.27 15.13 -5.87
N ASP A 66 22.22 15.77 -5.19
CA ASP A 66 23.10 15.15 -4.24
C ASP A 66 22.25 14.59 -3.11
N THR A 67 22.26 13.26 -2.96
CA THR A 67 21.61 12.59 -1.83
C THR A 67 22.25 13.06 -0.50
N SER A 68 23.43 13.68 -0.54
CA SER A 68 24.01 14.43 0.58
C SER A 68 23.06 15.54 1.05
N VAL A 69 22.51 16.39 0.18
CA VAL A 69 21.61 17.47 0.57
C VAL A 69 20.35 16.94 1.25
N THR A 70 19.79 15.82 0.76
CA THR A 70 18.63 15.21 1.42
C THR A 70 19.00 14.54 2.75
N LYS A 71 20.18 13.92 2.86
CA LYS A 71 20.68 13.32 4.11
C LYS A 71 21.07 14.38 5.15
N ASP A 72 21.75 15.44 4.75
CA ASP A 72 22.15 16.57 5.58
C ASP A 72 20.91 17.32 6.11
N VAL A 73 19.91 17.54 5.25
CA VAL A 73 18.61 18.11 5.66
C VAL A 73 17.86 17.16 6.58
N GLN A 74 17.89 15.84 6.34
CA GLN A 74 17.26 14.85 7.21
C GLN A 74 17.94 14.76 8.59
N ASP A 75 19.27 14.87 8.64
CA ASP A 75 20.08 14.86 9.85
C ASP A 75 19.91 16.15 10.67
N GLU A 76 19.77 17.31 10.02
CA GLU A 76 19.35 18.56 10.69
C GLU A 76 17.91 18.50 11.22
N LEU A 77 16.97 17.99 10.41
CA LEU A 77 15.57 17.83 10.82
C LEU A 77 15.41 16.89 12.03
N ASN A 78 16.21 15.82 12.09
CA ASN A 78 16.20 14.89 13.22
C ASN A 78 16.70 15.58 14.51
N LYS A 79 17.77 16.36 14.45
CA LYS A 79 18.27 17.13 15.61
C LYS A 79 17.24 18.14 16.12
N VAL A 80 16.60 18.88 15.21
CA VAL A 80 15.54 19.83 15.56
C VAL A 80 14.35 19.10 16.19
N LYS A 81 14.00 17.92 15.69
CA LYS A 81 12.91 17.12 16.26
C LYS A 81 13.22 16.62 17.67
N ASP A 82 14.45 16.18 17.92
CA ASP A 82 14.89 15.74 19.25
C ASP A 82 14.90 16.91 20.26
N GLU A 83 15.36 18.10 19.85
CA GLU A 83 15.28 19.32 20.68
C GLU A 83 13.83 19.74 20.98
N LEU A 84 12.93 19.62 20.00
CA LEU A 84 11.51 19.87 20.18
C LEU A 84 10.86 18.82 21.08
N GLU A 85 11.26 17.55 21.00
CA GLU A 85 10.77 16.50 21.88
C GLU A 85 11.22 16.71 23.33
N ASP A 86 12.45 17.16 23.56
CA ASP A 86 12.94 17.52 24.89
C ASP A 86 12.25 18.77 25.45
N PHE A 87 11.99 19.77 24.61
CA PHE A 87 11.26 20.98 24.99
C PHE A 87 9.77 20.69 25.27
N THR A 88 9.11 19.89 24.43
CA THR A 88 7.69 19.51 24.63
C THR A 88 7.52 18.46 25.74
N GLY A 89 8.49 17.56 25.90
CA GLY A 89 8.53 16.52 26.93
C GLY A 89 8.79 17.08 28.32
N SER A 90 9.45 18.22 28.45
CA SER A 90 9.58 18.94 29.72
C SER A 90 8.31 19.72 30.09
N VAL A 91 7.52 20.18 29.11
CA VAL A 91 6.18 20.74 29.32
C VAL A 91 5.16 19.66 29.67
N ARG A 92 5.18 18.51 28.98
CA ARG A 92 4.28 17.36 29.23
C ARG A 92 4.50 16.69 30.58
N ARG A 93 5.68 16.87 31.19
CA ARG A 93 6.05 16.30 32.51
C ARG A 93 5.74 17.23 33.68
N LYS A 94 5.48 18.52 33.41
CA LYS A 94 5.13 19.54 34.43
C LYS A 94 3.63 19.87 34.49
N LEU A 95 2.82 19.29 33.62
CA LEU A 95 1.35 19.26 33.67
C LEU A 95 0.90 17.87 34.14
#